data_AF-A0A2V8F5K1-F1
#
_entry.id   AF-A0A2V8F5K1-F1
#
_cell.length_a   1.000
_cell.length_b   1.000
_cell.length_c   1.000
_cell.angle_alpha   90.00
_cell.angle_beta   90.00
_cell.angle_gamma   90.00
#
_symmetry.space_group_name_H-M   'P 1'
#
loop_
_entity.id
_entity.type
_entity.pdbx_description
1 polymer ?
#
loop_
_entity_poly.entity_id
_entity_poly.type
_entity_poly.pdbx_seq_one_letter_code
_entity_poly.pdbx_strand_id
1 'polypeptide(L)'
;AATLQSMIEGLAKLPLLAQPGARWYYSIAVDVQGYLVEKFSGQQFDEFLQTRIFQPLGMKDTAFYLPKEKLLRLALVHGEDATGKLTPPSDNRGDPTVKPLGPSGGGGLFSTAEDYLRFAQMLLDGGQLNGVRLLAPRTVEMMRTNHVQPEALKTMRPGNGWGMDFSVVMDAAAAGEPFSNGAYYWWGAAGT
;
A
#
# COMPACT_ATOMS: atom_id res chain seq x y z
N ALA A 1 7.02 -7.59 19.83
CA ALA A 1 6.41 -6.98 18.63
C ALA A 1 4.89 -6.95 18.81
N ALA A 2 4.20 -5.96 18.26
CA ALA A 2 2.75 -5.80 18.39
C ALA A 2 2.02 -6.56 17.28
N THR A 3 0.89 -7.20 17.59
CA THR A 3 -0.08 -7.70 16.60
C THR A 3 -0.96 -6.57 16.09
N LEU A 4 -1.65 -6.76 14.96
CA LEU A 4 -2.66 -5.79 14.49
C LEU A 4 -3.72 -5.52 15.55
N GLN A 5 -4.20 -6.56 16.25
CA GLN A 5 -5.12 -6.42 17.38
C GLN A 5 -4.57 -5.47 18.47
N SER A 6 -3.35 -5.70 18.96
CA SER A 6 -2.78 -4.86 20.01
C SER A 6 -2.50 -3.43 19.55
N MET A 7 -2.21 -3.23 18.25
CA MET A 7 -2.09 -1.91 17.64
C MET A 7 -3.43 -1.18 17.66
N ILE A 8 -4.53 -1.85 17.27
CA ILE A 8 -5.88 -1.27 17.29
C ILE A 8 -6.34 -0.93 18.71
N GLU A 9 -6.03 -1.76 19.71
CA GLU A 9 -6.32 -1.47 21.13
C GLU A 9 -5.59 -0.22 21.64
N GLY A 10 -4.38 0.03 21.15
CA GLY A 10 -3.65 1.27 21.41
C GLY A 10 -4.28 2.46 20.68
N LEU A 11 -4.52 2.30 19.38
CA LEU A 11 -5.06 3.34 18.51
C LEU A 11 -6.44 3.83 18.98
N ALA A 12 -7.30 2.93 19.44
CA ALA A 12 -8.66 3.26 19.91
C ALA A 12 -8.68 4.19 21.15
N LYS A 13 -7.56 4.35 21.86
CA LYS A 13 -7.43 5.25 23.00
C LYS A 13 -7.01 6.66 22.60
N LEU A 14 -6.63 6.87 21.35
CA LEU A 14 -6.17 8.16 20.84
C LEU A 14 -7.34 8.95 20.22
N PRO A 15 -7.36 10.29 20.37
CA PRO A 15 -8.36 11.11 19.71
C PRO A 15 -8.11 11.20 18.20
N LEU A 16 -9.19 11.33 17.43
CA LEU A 16 -9.10 11.63 15.99
C LEU A 16 -8.77 13.11 15.77
N LEU A 17 -8.02 13.41 14.71
CA LEU A 17 -7.70 14.78 14.29
C LEU A 17 -8.91 15.55 13.75
N ALA A 18 -9.92 14.83 13.27
CA ALA A 18 -11.18 15.38 12.76
C ALA A 18 -12.30 14.34 12.90
N GLN A 19 -13.56 14.78 12.79
CA GLN A 19 -14.70 13.87 12.72
C GLN A 19 -14.61 12.99 11.46
N PRO A 20 -15.00 11.70 11.52
CA PRO A 20 -14.99 10.81 10.36
C PRO A 20 -15.73 11.42 9.16
N GLY A 21 -15.09 11.39 7.98
CA GLY A 21 -15.63 11.94 6.74
C GLY A 21 -15.47 13.44 6.54
N ALA A 22 -15.03 14.21 7.56
CA ALA A 22 -14.93 15.66 7.46
C ALA A 22 -13.63 16.15 6.78
N ARG A 23 -12.54 15.39 6.88
CA ARG A 23 -11.22 15.74 6.31
C ARG A 23 -10.51 14.51 5.77
N TRP A 24 -9.64 14.73 4.78
CA TRP A 24 -8.74 13.70 4.29
C TRP A 24 -7.35 13.87 4.92
N TYR A 25 -6.82 12.78 5.49
CA TYR A 25 -5.47 12.70 6.03
C TYR A 25 -4.85 11.36 5.62
N TYR A 26 -3.64 11.41 5.09
CA TYR A 26 -2.81 10.21 5.00
C TYR A 26 -2.51 9.71 6.41
N SER A 27 -2.78 8.43 6.69
CA SER A 27 -2.81 7.93 8.07
C SER A 27 -2.67 6.41 8.17
N ILE A 28 -2.61 5.93 9.41
CA ILE A 28 -2.61 4.50 9.80
C ILE A 28 -3.92 3.75 9.46
N ALA A 29 -4.88 4.41 8.79
CA ALA A 29 -6.18 3.81 8.44
C ALA A 29 -6.03 2.53 7.60
N VAL A 30 -4.97 2.39 6.80
CA VAL A 30 -4.71 1.18 6.01
C VAL A 30 -4.36 -0.01 6.90
N ASP A 31 -3.71 0.21 8.05
CA ASP A 31 -3.50 -0.86 9.04
C ASP A 31 -4.80 -1.27 9.72
N VAL A 32 -5.73 -0.33 9.90
CA VAL A 32 -7.10 -0.64 10.36
C VAL A 32 -7.83 -1.49 9.32
N GLN A 33 -7.69 -1.19 8.03
CA GLN A 33 -8.24 -2.04 6.96
C GLN A 33 -7.63 -3.46 7.00
N GLY A 34 -6.31 -3.59 7.18
CA GLY A 34 -5.64 -4.89 7.34
C GLY A 34 -6.19 -5.69 8.52
N TYR A 35 -6.40 -5.04 9.66
CA TYR A 35 -7.06 -5.64 10.82
C TYR A 35 -8.50 -6.07 10.53
N LEU A 36 -9.28 -5.27 9.81
CA LEU A 36 -10.65 -5.62 9.43
C LEU A 36 -10.69 -6.83 8.49
N VAL A 37 -9.70 -6.97 7.61
CA VAL A 37 -9.53 -8.19 6.80
C VAL A 37 -9.34 -9.41 7.70
N GLU A 38 -8.51 -9.34 8.75
CA GLU A 38 -8.35 -10.46 9.69
C GLU A 38 -9.68 -10.84 10.35
N LYS A 39 -10.42 -9.83 10.83
CA LYS A 39 -11.68 -10.07 11.54
C LYS A 39 -12.77 -10.64 10.65
N PHE A 40 -12.89 -10.17 9.42
CA PHE A 40 -13.95 -10.64 8.51
C PHE A 40 -13.61 -11.94 7.81
N SER A 41 -12.33 -12.20 7.54
CA SER A 41 -11.91 -13.43 6.88
C SER A 41 -11.63 -14.59 7.84
N GLY A 42 -11.36 -14.30 9.12
CA GLY A 42 -10.88 -15.28 10.09
C GLY A 42 -9.45 -15.77 9.83
N GLN A 43 -8.70 -15.12 8.94
CA GLN A 43 -7.32 -15.46 8.59
C GLN A 43 -6.36 -14.38 9.10
N GLN A 44 -5.11 -14.73 9.34
CA GLN A 44 -4.08 -13.71 9.54
C GLN A 44 -3.92 -12.90 8.24
N PHE A 45 -3.62 -11.61 8.37
CA PHE A 45 -3.63 -10.71 7.22
C PHE A 45 -2.63 -11.12 6.13
N ASP A 46 -1.42 -11.55 6.52
CA ASP A 46 -0.40 -12.02 5.59
C ASP A 46 -0.82 -13.30 4.86
N GLU A 47 -1.45 -14.25 5.56
CA GLU A 47 -1.99 -15.49 4.98
C GLU A 47 -3.14 -15.21 4.02
N PHE A 48 -4.01 -14.24 4.34
CA PHE A 48 -5.07 -13.79 3.45
C PHE A 48 -4.50 -13.21 2.16
N LEU A 49 -3.53 -12.28 2.24
CA LEU A 49 -2.89 -11.71 1.06
C LEU A 49 -2.20 -12.79 0.22
N GLN A 50 -1.48 -13.71 0.87
CA GLN A 50 -0.81 -14.83 0.20
C GLN A 50 -1.81 -15.67 -0.60
N THR A 51 -2.92 -16.07 0.04
CA THR A 51 -3.90 -17.01 -0.54
C THR A 51 -4.79 -16.34 -1.58
N ARG A 52 -5.18 -15.08 -1.35
CA ARG A 52 -6.23 -14.41 -2.12
C ARG A 52 -5.68 -13.50 -3.21
N ILE A 53 -4.42 -13.08 -3.12
CA ILE A 53 -3.82 -12.12 -4.06
C ILE A 53 -2.50 -12.66 -4.62
N PHE A 54 -1.51 -12.94 -3.77
CA PHE A 54 -0.15 -13.20 -4.23
C PHE A 54 -0.03 -14.53 -5.00
N GLN A 55 -0.52 -15.64 -4.43
CA GLN A 55 -0.49 -16.94 -5.12
C GLN A 55 -1.30 -16.93 -6.42
N PRO A 56 -2.56 -16.45 -6.46
CA PRO A 56 -3.35 -16.41 -7.70
C PRO A 56 -2.71 -15.58 -8.81
N LEU A 57 -2.00 -14.49 -8.47
CA LEU A 57 -1.29 -13.66 -9.45
C LEU A 57 0.13 -14.16 -9.77
N GLY A 58 0.62 -15.17 -9.06
CA GLY A 58 1.98 -15.68 -9.23
C GLY A 58 3.06 -14.74 -8.69
N MET A 59 2.74 -13.94 -7.67
CA MET A 59 3.67 -13.04 -6.98
C MET A 59 4.47 -13.84 -5.93
N LYS A 60 5.55 -14.48 -6.35
CA LYS A 60 6.30 -15.49 -5.55
C LYS A 60 7.30 -14.90 -4.57
N ASP A 61 7.59 -13.62 -4.71
CA ASP A 61 8.55 -12.86 -3.93
C ASP A 61 7.91 -11.70 -3.16
N THR A 62 6.57 -11.63 -3.13
CA THR A 62 5.84 -10.68 -2.29
C THR A 62 5.46 -11.29 -0.95
N ALA A 63 6.02 -10.76 0.14
CA ALA A 63 5.75 -11.21 1.51
C ALA A 63 6.19 -10.18 2.55
N PHE A 64 5.76 -10.34 3.81
CA PHE A 64 6.20 -9.49 4.93
C PHE A 64 7.56 -9.88 5.53
N TYR A 65 8.11 -11.01 5.13
CA TYR A 65 9.41 -11.51 5.58
C TYR A 65 10.05 -12.37 4.48
N LEU A 66 11.37 -12.49 4.53
CA LEU A 66 12.16 -13.17 3.52
C LEU A 66 12.72 -14.49 4.05
N PRO A 67 12.67 -15.59 3.28
CA PRO A 67 13.45 -16.77 3.61
C PRO A 67 14.95 -16.45 3.44
N LYS A 68 15.80 -17.10 4.23
CA LYS A 68 17.23 -16.77 4.34
C LYS A 68 17.96 -16.80 2.99
N GLU A 69 17.61 -17.74 2.13
CA GLU A 69 18.17 -17.91 0.79
C GLU A 69 17.85 -16.74 -0.16
N LYS A 70 16.84 -15.92 0.13
CA LYS A 70 16.47 -14.76 -0.69
C LYS A 70 17.15 -13.46 -0.22
N LEU A 71 17.84 -13.46 0.92
CA LEU A 71 18.47 -12.24 1.49
C LEU A 71 19.45 -11.57 0.55
N LEU A 72 20.18 -12.34 -0.26
CA LEU A 72 21.15 -11.80 -1.22
C LEU A 72 20.52 -10.97 -2.35
N ARG A 73 19.19 -11.03 -2.52
CA ARG A 73 18.45 -10.23 -3.50
C ARG A 73 17.85 -8.95 -2.90
N LEU A 74 17.97 -8.75 -1.59
CA LEU A 74 17.38 -7.59 -0.92
C LEU A 74 18.15 -6.32 -1.32
N ALA A 75 17.44 -5.38 -1.96
CA ALA A 75 17.97 -4.06 -2.21
C ALA A 75 18.12 -3.29 -0.89
N LEU A 76 19.29 -2.71 -0.67
CA LEU A 76 19.59 -1.95 0.53
C LEU A 76 19.17 -0.49 0.38
N VAL A 77 18.36 -0.01 1.32
CA VAL A 77 17.86 1.37 1.34
C VAL A 77 18.87 2.25 2.02
N HIS A 78 19.58 3.06 1.24
CA HIS A 78 20.55 4.03 1.75
C HIS A 78 19.84 5.31 2.19
N GLY A 79 20.42 5.99 3.19
CA GLY A 79 20.00 7.33 3.57
C GLY A 79 20.84 8.40 2.89
N GLU A 80 20.56 9.66 3.23
CA GLU A 80 21.29 10.81 2.75
C GLU A 80 21.55 11.73 3.97
N ASP A 81 22.78 12.25 4.10
CA ASP A 81 23.09 13.25 5.12
C ASP A 81 22.69 14.67 4.67
N ALA A 82 22.86 15.65 5.57
CA ALA A 82 22.50 17.04 5.29
C ALA A 82 23.27 17.68 4.11
N THR A 83 24.35 17.06 3.64
CA THR A 83 25.16 17.54 2.50
C THR A 83 24.81 16.85 1.19
N GLY A 84 23.88 15.91 1.22
CA GLY A 84 23.47 15.12 0.07
C GLY A 84 24.30 13.86 -0.17
N LYS A 85 25.14 13.47 0.79
CA LYS A 85 26.00 12.30 0.65
C LYS A 85 25.26 11.04 1.11
N LEU A 86 25.38 9.97 0.33
CA LEU A 86 24.83 8.66 0.69
C LEU A 86 25.41 8.19 2.02
N THR A 87 24.51 7.81 2.92
CA THR A 87 24.84 7.15 4.18
C THR A 87 24.53 5.66 4.07
N PRO A 88 25.25 4.81 4.83
CA PRO A 88 24.97 3.38 4.85
C PRO A 88 23.49 3.10 5.16
N PRO A 89 22.96 1.95 4.70
CA PRO A 89 21.58 1.57 4.99
C PRO A 89 21.30 1.56 6.47
N SER A 90 20.19 2.16 6.89
CA SER A 90 19.75 2.09 8.29
C SER A 90 19.03 0.77 8.54
N ASP A 91 19.33 0.11 9.66
CA ASP A 91 18.70 -1.14 10.09
C ASP A 91 17.32 -0.91 10.75
N ASN A 92 16.59 0.10 10.31
CA ASN A 92 15.34 0.51 10.96
C ASN A 92 14.18 -0.46 10.70
N ARG A 93 14.41 -1.52 9.91
CA ARG A 93 13.39 -2.53 9.55
C ARG A 93 13.48 -3.80 10.42
N GLY A 94 14.53 -3.94 11.23
CA GLY A 94 14.80 -5.18 11.95
C GLY A 94 15.16 -6.34 11.02
N ASP A 95 15.28 -7.54 11.58
CA ASP A 95 15.65 -8.75 10.82
C ASP A 95 14.57 -9.09 9.78
N PRO A 96 14.85 -8.97 8.47
CA PRO A 96 13.88 -9.21 7.41
C PRO A 96 13.47 -10.67 7.30
N THR A 97 14.13 -11.60 7.99
CA THR A 97 13.79 -13.02 8.01
C THR A 97 12.76 -13.40 9.06
N VAL A 98 12.43 -12.47 9.96
CA VAL A 98 11.49 -12.72 11.05
C VAL A 98 10.08 -12.32 10.60
N LYS A 99 9.14 -13.27 10.66
CA LYS A 99 7.72 -12.99 10.42
C LYS A 99 7.22 -11.94 11.43
N PRO A 100 6.65 -10.81 10.99
CA PRO A 100 6.10 -9.83 11.91
C PRO A 100 4.85 -10.39 12.60
N LEU A 101 4.68 -10.09 13.90
CA LEU A 101 3.47 -10.46 14.65
C LEU A 101 2.23 -9.66 14.23
N GLY A 102 2.43 -8.49 13.62
CA GLY A 102 1.39 -7.62 13.11
C GLY A 102 1.78 -7.13 11.71
N PRO A 103 1.51 -7.91 10.65
CA PRO A 103 1.73 -7.46 9.28
C PRO A 103 0.93 -6.19 9.02
N SER A 104 1.62 -5.09 8.70
CA SER A 104 1.01 -3.77 8.52
C SER A 104 0.25 -3.71 7.19
N GLY A 105 -0.94 -3.09 7.22
CA GLY A 105 -1.70 -2.79 6.01
C GLY A 105 -1.07 -1.64 5.21
N GLY A 106 -0.46 -0.68 5.91
CA GLY A 106 0.16 0.51 5.29
C GLY A 106 1.60 0.33 4.80
N GLY A 107 2.30 -0.75 5.17
CA GLY A 107 3.67 -0.98 4.72
C GLY A 107 4.32 -2.27 5.25
N GLY A 108 5.55 -2.53 4.81
CA GLY A 108 6.36 -3.67 5.30
C GLY A 108 6.45 -4.87 4.36
N LEU A 109 5.77 -4.84 3.21
CA LEU A 109 5.97 -5.85 2.17
C LEU A 109 7.35 -5.70 1.52
N PHE A 110 8.04 -6.82 1.38
CA PHE A 110 9.06 -7.02 0.37
C PHE A 110 8.37 -7.50 -0.90
N SER A 111 8.89 -7.07 -2.05
CA SER A 111 8.41 -7.50 -3.37
C SER A 111 9.52 -7.34 -4.41
N THR A 112 9.24 -7.77 -5.64
CA THR A 112 10.08 -7.50 -6.82
C THR A 112 9.32 -6.59 -7.79
N ALA A 113 10.04 -5.94 -8.71
CA ALA A 113 9.43 -5.19 -9.80
C ALA A 113 8.51 -6.09 -10.64
N GLU A 114 8.92 -7.34 -10.89
CA GLU A 114 8.14 -8.30 -11.67
C GLU A 114 6.81 -8.65 -10.98
N ASP A 115 6.84 -8.90 -9.67
CA ASP A 115 5.62 -9.20 -8.91
C ASP A 115 4.70 -7.99 -8.79
N TYR A 116 5.26 -6.80 -8.57
CA TYR A 116 4.45 -5.58 -8.50
C TYR A 116 3.82 -5.25 -9.86
N LEU A 117 4.52 -5.50 -10.97
CA LEU A 117 3.96 -5.37 -12.32
C LEU A 117 2.79 -6.32 -12.56
N ARG A 118 2.80 -7.54 -12.01
CA ARG A 118 1.64 -8.44 -12.07
C ARG A 118 0.42 -7.84 -11.36
N PHE A 119 0.62 -7.27 -10.17
CA PHE A 119 -0.46 -6.59 -9.46
C PHE A 119 -1.00 -5.37 -10.22
N ALA A 120 -0.10 -4.52 -10.72
CA ALA A 120 -0.48 -3.34 -11.50
C ALA A 120 -1.18 -3.72 -12.81
N GLN A 121 -0.70 -4.74 -13.51
CA GLN A 121 -1.32 -5.25 -14.74
C GLN A 121 -2.71 -5.83 -14.45
N MET A 122 -2.89 -6.56 -13.34
CA MET A 122 -4.21 -7.06 -12.93
C MET A 122 -5.23 -5.94 -12.75
N LEU A 123 -4.82 -4.81 -12.15
CA LEU A 123 -5.68 -3.63 -12.03
C LEU A 123 -5.91 -2.97 -13.38
N LEU A 124 -4.88 -2.83 -14.22
CA LEU A 124 -4.99 -2.28 -15.58
C LEU A 124 -5.98 -3.07 -16.45
N ASP A 125 -5.98 -4.40 -16.33
CA ASP A 125 -6.87 -5.32 -17.05
C ASP A 125 -8.25 -5.48 -16.38
N GLY A 126 -8.64 -4.55 -15.51
CA GLY A 126 -9.97 -4.52 -14.91
C GLY A 126 -10.23 -5.66 -13.93
N GLY A 127 -9.21 -6.02 -13.14
CA GLY A 127 -9.34 -6.93 -12.02
C GLY A 127 -8.98 -8.38 -12.33
N GLN A 128 -8.32 -8.65 -13.46
CA GLN A 128 -7.91 -9.99 -13.87
C GLN A 128 -6.50 -10.02 -14.45
N LEU A 129 -5.82 -11.15 -14.34
CA LEU A 129 -4.53 -11.40 -15.00
C LEU A 129 -4.44 -12.89 -15.34
N ASN A 130 -4.01 -13.24 -16.56
CA ASN A 130 -3.80 -14.64 -17.00
C ASN A 130 -4.98 -15.58 -16.71
N GLY A 131 -6.22 -15.10 -16.88
CA GLY A 131 -7.45 -15.87 -16.63
C GLY A 131 -7.88 -15.95 -15.16
N VAL A 132 -7.08 -15.43 -14.22
CA VAL A 132 -7.44 -15.30 -12.80
C VAL A 132 -8.11 -13.95 -12.58
N ARG A 133 -9.36 -13.94 -12.10
CA ARG A 133 -10.09 -12.73 -11.73
C ARG A 133 -10.14 -12.57 -10.22
N LEU A 134 -9.60 -11.46 -9.72
CA LEU A 134 -9.69 -11.09 -8.30
C LEU A 134 -10.80 -10.08 -8.02
N LEU A 135 -11.03 -9.17 -8.96
CA LEU A 135 -12.03 -8.09 -8.82
C LEU A 135 -12.90 -8.02 -10.07
N ALA A 136 -14.15 -7.59 -9.93
CA ALA A 136 -14.97 -7.24 -11.08
C ALA A 136 -14.43 -5.94 -11.70
N PRO A 137 -14.58 -5.71 -13.02
CA PRO A 137 -14.09 -4.48 -13.66
C PRO A 137 -14.69 -3.22 -13.03
N ARG A 138 -15.98 -3.28 -12.67
CA ARG A 138 -16.68 -2.20 -11.97
C ARG A 138 -16.10 -1.91 -10.58
N THR A 139 -15.59 -2.92 -9.88
CA THR A 139 -14.91 -2.73 -8.60
C THR A 139 -13.60 -1.98 -8.80
N VAL A 140 -12.82 -2.31 -9.83
CA VAL A 140 -11.60 -1.56 -10.17
C VAL A 140 -11.93 -0.13 -10.54
N GLU A 141 -12.96 0.10 -11.36
CA GLU A 141 -13.46 1.43 -11.70
C GLU A 141 -13.81 2.25 -10.44
N MET A 142 -14.53 1.64 -9.49
CA MET A 142 -14.82 2.27 -8.21
C MET A 142 -13.54 2.62 -7.44
N MET A 143 -12.54 1.72 -7.39
CA MET A 143 -11.28 1.96 -6.68
C MET A 143 -10.52 3.15 -7.26
N ARG A 144 -10.54 3.35 -8.58
CA ARG A 144 -9.85 4.47 -9.27
C ARG A 144 -10.73 5.71 -9.50
N THR A 145 -11.88 5.81 -8.84
CA THR A 145 -12.75 6.99 -8.92
C THR A 145 -12.51 7.86 -7.69
N ASN A 146 -12.49 9.19 -7.85
CA ASN A 146 -12.35 10.09 -6.69
C ASN A 146 -13.56 9.97 -5.74
N HIS A 147 -13.29 9.67 -4.47
CA HIS A 147 -14.28 9.58 -3.39
C HIS A 147 -14.16 10.71 -2.37
N VAL A 148 -13.24 11.65 -2.57
CA VAL A 148 -12.99 12.76 -1.65
C VAL A 148 -13.75 14.00 -2.10
N GLN A 149 -14.45 14.63 -1.14
CA GLN A 149 -15.25 15.82 -1.36
C GLN A 149 -14.37 17.03 -1.75
N PRO A 150 -14.87 17.97 -2.57
CA PRO A 150 -14.09 19.11 -3.07
C PRO A 150 -13.34 19.90 -2.00
N GLU A 151 -13.92 20.07 -0.81
CA GLU A 151 -13.28 20.81 0.28
C GLU A 151 -12.01 20.11 0.78
N ALA A 152 -12.04 18.79 0.90
CA ALA A 152 -10.90 17.99 1.36
C ALA A 152 -9.82 17.83 0.26
N LEU A 153 -10.17 18.03 -1.02
CA LEU A 153 -9.19 18.05 -2.11
C LEU A 153 -8.23 19.26 -2.02
N LYS A 154 -8.61 20.35 -1.35
CA LYS A 154 -7.78 21.56 -1.23
C LYS A 154 -6.47 21.33 -0.48
N THR A 155 -6.40 20.28 0.34
CA THR A 155 -5.18 19.89 1.06
C THR A 155 -4.36 18.84 0.33
N MET A 156 -4.83 18.37 -0.84
CA MET A 156 -4.15 17.39 -1.67
C MET A 156 -3.31 18.09 -2.76
N ARG A 157 -2.52 17.30 -3.49
CA ARG A 157 -1.80 17.82 -4.66
C ARG A 157 -2.81 18.36 -5.68
N PRO A 158 -2.57 19.53 -6.29
CA PRO A 158 -3.40 20.04 -7.38
C PRO A 158 -3.60 18.99 -8.48
N GLY A 159 -4.76 19.00 -9.12
CA GLY A 159 -5.11 18.06 -10.19
C GLY A 159 -5.33 16.61 -9.75
N ASN A 160 -5.12 16.26 -8.48
CA ASN A 160 -5.30 14.92 -7.95
C ASN A 160 -6.54 14.81 -7.06
N GLY A 161 -7.19 13.65 -7.13
CA GLY A 161 -8.19 13.18 -6.18
C GLY A 161 -7.70 11.92 -5.47
N TRP A 162 -8.58 11.31 -4.70
CA TRP A 162 -8.27 10.08 -3.98
C TRP A 162 -9.37 9.04 -4.16
N GLY A 163 -8.96 7.86 -4.62
CA GLY A 163 -9.81 6.69 -4.75
C GLY A 163 -9.84 5.82 -3.50
N MET A 164 -10.05 4.52 -3.68
CA MET A 164 -9.87 3.55 -2.61
C MET A 164 -8.40 3.11 -2.62
N ASP A 165 -7.61 3.75 -1.74
CA ASP A 165 -6.17 3.54 -1.54
C ASP A 165 -5.25 3.92 -2.72
N PHE A 166 -5.73 4.77 -3.65
CA PHE A 166 -4.92 5.33 -4.74
C PHE A 166 -5.09 6.84 -4.88
N SER A 167 -4.02 7.53 -5.25
CA SER A 167 -4.14 8.85 -5.88
C SER A 167 -4.72 8.69 -7.28
N VAL A 168 -5.59 9.62 -7.70
CA VAL A 168 -6.23 9.61 -9.02
C VAL A 168 -6.01 10.95 -9.70
N VAL A 169 -5.40 10.96 -10.88
CA VAL A 169 -5.20 12.16 -11.68
C VAL A 169 -6.53 12.57 -12.32
N MET A 170 -7.11 13.68 -11.87
CA MET A 170 -8.36 14.23 -12.42
C MET A 170 -8.09 15.32 -13.47
N ASP A 171 -7.01 16.09 -13.30
CA ASP A 171 -6.54 17.11 -14.23
C ASP A 171 -5.00 17.06 -14.33
N ALA A 172 -4.51 16.53 -15.44
CA ALA A 172 -3.10 16.36 -15.74
C ALA A 172 -2.34 17.70 -15.85
N ALA A 173 -2.99 18.74 -16.37
CA ALA A 173 -2.35 20.04 -16.50
C ALA A 173 -2.13 20.68 -15.12
N ALA A 174 -3.11 20.56 -14.23
CA ALA A 174 -2.99 21.02 -12.85
C ALA A 174 -2.05 20.14 -12.01
N ALA A 175 -1.98 18.83 -12.29
CA ALA A 175 -1.11 17.90 -11.57
C ALA A 175 0.39 18.16 -11.81
N GLY A 176 0.76 18.71 -12.97
CA GLY A 176 2.16 19.05 -13.28
C GLY A 176 3.08 17.83 -13.39
N GLU A 177 2.52 16.64 -13.54
CA GLU A 177 3.22 15.36 -13.68
C GLU A 177 2.92 14.75 -15.06
N PRO A 178 3.79 13.88 -15.62
CA PRO A 178 3.62 13.29 -16.95
C PRO A 178 2.57 12.17 -16.97
N PHE A 179 1.48 12.31 -16.21
CA PHE A 179 0.37 11.36 -16.14
C PHE A 179 -0.84 11.84 -16.92
N SER A 180 -1.59 10.92 -17.52
CA SER A 180 -2.87 11.23 -18.18
C SER A 180 -4.02 11.31 -17.18
N ASN A 181 -5.10 12.01 -17.55
CA ASN A 181 -6.35 11.97 -16.77
C ASN A 181 -6.83 10.53 -16.60
N GLY A 182 -7.21 10.17 -15.38
CA GLY A 182 -7.59 8.82 -14.97
C GLY A 182 -6.41 7.92 -14.59
N ALA A 183 -5.15 8.33 -14.76
CA ALA A 183 -4.04 7.60 -14.17
C ALA A 183 -4.23 7.52 -12.64
N TYR A 184 -3.91 6.37 -12.06
CA TYR A 184 -4.03 6.16 -10.62
C TYR A 184 -2.78 5.45 -10.12
N TYR A 185 -2.29 5.86 -8.96
CA TYR A 185 -0.97 5.48 -8.48
C TYR A 185 -0.83 5.61 -6.96
N TRP A 186 0.25 5.02 -6.44
CA TRP A 186 0.76 5.29 -5.10
C TRP A 186 2.28 5.18 -5.09
N TRP A 187 2.92 5.67 -4.03
CA TRP A 187 4.37 5.68 -3.87
C TRP A 187 4.77 5.11 -2.51
N GLY A 188 5.97 4.54 -2.45
CA GLY A 188 6.59 4.02 -1.23
C GLY A 188 7.70 4.93 -0.72
N ALA A 189 7.85 5.00 0.61
CA ALA A 189 8.84 5.85 1.27
C ALA A 189 10.30 5.55 0.88
N ALA A 190 10.59 4.36 0.34
CA ALA A 190 11.93 3.95 -0.11
C ALA A 190 12.22 4.29 -1.58
N GLY A 191 11.37 5.11 -2.22
CA GLY A 191 11.56 5.54 -3.61
C GLY A 191 10.99 4.58 -4.66
N THR A 192 10.06 3.72 -4.27
CA THR A 192 9.35 2.77 -5.15
C THR A 192 7.99 3.28 -5.59
#